data_AF-N9JZ10-F1
#
_entry.id   AF-N9JZ10-F1
#
_cell.length_a   1.000
_cell.length_b   1.000
_cell.length_c   1.000
_cell.angle_alpha   90.00
_cell.angle_beta   90.00
_cell.angle_gamma   90.00
#
_symmetry.space_group_name_H-M   'P 1'
#
loop_
_entity.id
_entity.type
_entity.pdbx_description
1 polymer ?
#
loop_
_entity_poly.entity_id
_entity_poly.type
_entity_poly.pdbx_seq_one_letter_code
_entity_poly.pdbx_strand_id
1 'polypeptide(L)' 'MIESEKDYPSNWGALSLIAPKIGCTPETLRVWYQKYLDQQNPIKVQQFSDQERIKQLERENKELQRANEILRKAADFFA' A
#
# COMPACT_ATOMS: atom_id res chain seq x y z
N MET A 1 -24.97 11.47 -2.39
CA MET A 1 -25.40 12.11 -3.64
C MET A 1 -24.22 12.01 -4.61
N ILE A 2 -24.14 10.90 -5.36
CA ILE A 2 -23.11 10.64 -6.38
C ILE A 2 -23.86 10.59 -7.71
N GLU A 3 -24.11 11.74 -8.32
CA GLU A 3 -24.89 11.86 -9.56
C GLU A 3 -24.07 12.40 -10.74
N SER A 4 -22.73 12.33 -10.67
CA SER A 4 -21.86 12.90 -11.70
C SER A 4 -21.08 11.88 -12.53
N GLU A 5 -21.30 10.58 -12.32
CA GLU A 5 -20.44 9.54 -12.93
C GLU A 5 -20.85 9.16 -14.38
N LYS A 6 -22.02 9.60 -14.86
CA LYS A 6 -22.56 9.17 -16.18
C LYS A 6 -22.60 10.23 -17.28
N ASP A 7 -22.26 11.49 -17.00
CA ASP A 7 -22.50 12.59 -17.96
C ASP A 7 -21.23 13.24 -18.54
N TYR A 8 -20.05 12.63 -18.41
CA TYR A 8 -18.86 13.13 -19.08
C TYR A 8 -18.14 12.02 -19.83
N PRO A 9 -18.09 12.05 -21.17
CA PRO A 9 -17.26 11.13 -21.97
C PRO A 9 -15.75 11.36 -21.76
N SER A 10 -15.32 12.09 -20.73
CA SER A 10 -13.93 12.42 -20.46
C SER A 10 -13.77 12.89 -19.00
N ASN A 11 -13.37 12.00 -18.09
CA ASN A 11 -12.87 12.35 -16.74
C ASN A 11 -11.90 13.55 -16.75
N TRP A 12 -11.21 13.75 -17.89
CA TRP A 12 -10.32 14.87 -18.16
C TRP A 12 -11.00 16.25 -18.12
N GLY A 13 -12.24 16.38 -18.59
CA GLY A 13 -12.97 17.66 -18.62
C GLY A 13 -13.27 18.19 -17.22
N ALA A 14 -13.74 17.31 -16.34
CA ALA A 14 -13.98 17.63 -14.94
C ALA A 14 -12.67 17.98 -14.20
N LEU A 15 -11.61 17.21 -14.42
CA LEU A 15 -10.29 17.46 -13.83
C LEU A 15 -9.70 18.82 -14.27
N SER A 16 -9.82 19.17 -15.55
CA SER A 16 -9.34 20.44 -16.10
C SER A 16 -10.09 21.66 -15.55
N LEU A 17 -11.37 21.51 -15.21
CA LEU A 17 -12.19 22.58 -14.62
C LEU A 17 -11.98 22.73 -13.11
N ILE A 18 -11.71 21.64 -12.40
CA ILE A 18 -11.58 21.63 -10.93
C ILE A 18 -10.16 21.97 -10.50
N ALA A 19 -9.14 21.49 -11.22
CA ALA A 19 -7.74 21.73 -10.88
C ALA A 19 -7.37 23.23 -10.69
N PRO A 20 -7.74 24.15 -11.59
CA PRO A 20 -7.44 25.58 -11.40
C PRO A 20 -8.21 26.20 -10.22
N LYS A 21 -9.38 25.66 -9.85
CA LYS A 21 -10.13 26.14 -8.67
C LYS A 21 -9.47 25.76 -7.35
N ILE A 22 -8.71 24.66 -7.33
CA ILE A 22 -7.96 24.17 -6.17
C ILE A 22 -6.50 24.70 -6.19
N GLY A 23 -6.08 25.34 -7.28
CA GLY A 23 -4.72 25.83 -7.45
C GLY A 23 -3.70 24.74 -7.80
N CYS A 24 -4.16 23.62 -8.35
CA CYS A 24 -3.29 22.52 -8.81
C CYS A 24 -3.40 22.32 -10.32
N THR A 25 -2.48 21.56 -10.91
CA THR A 25 -2.57 21.18 -12.33
C THR A 25 -3.52 19.99 -12.48
N PRO A 26 -4.20 19.86 -13.63
CA PRO A 26 -5.09 18.71 -13.89
C PRO A 26 -4.36 17.37 -13.82
N GLU A 27 -3.06 17.36 -14.15
CA GLU A 27 -2.20 16.19 -14.01
C GLU A 27 -2.01 15.80 -12.53
N THR A 28 -1.76 16.77 -11.64
CA THR A 28 -1.65 16.51 -10.20
C THR A 28 -2.96 15.96 -9.63
N LEU A 29 -4.10 16.55 -10.00
CA LEU A 29 -5.41 16.09 -9.55
C LEU A 29 -5.72 14.67 -10.06
N ARG A 30 -5.33 14.35 -11.30
CA ARG A 30 -5.45 13.00 -11.86
C ARG A 30 -4.65 11.98 -11.06
N VAL A 31 -3.40 12.29 -10.72
CA VAL A 31 -2.54 11.39 -9.93
C VAL A 31 -3.14 11.15 -8.55
N TRP A 32 -3.67 12.19 -7.90
CA TRP A 32 -4.34 12.05 -6.61
C TRP A 32 -5.61 11.23 -6.69
N TYR A 33 -6.42 11.45 -7.73
CA TYR A 33 -7.63 10.66 -7.99
C TYR A 33 -7.28 9.18 -8.22
N GLN A 34 -6.24 8.90 -8.99
CA GLN A 34 -5.77 7.53 -9.22
C GLN A 34 -5.28 6.87 -7.92
N LYS A 35 -4.52 7.59 -7.08
CA LYS A 35 -4.09 7.12 -5.76
C LYS A 35 -5.26 6.86 -4.83
N TYR A 36 -6.27 7.74 -4.84
CA TYR A 36 -7.48 7.56 -4.05
C TYR A 36 -8.27 6.32 -4.47
N LEU A 37 -8.41 6.07 -5.78
CA LEU A 37 -9.01 4.84 -6.30
C LEU A 37 -8.20 3.60 -5.90
N ASP A 38 -6.87 3.69 -5.90
CA ASP A 38 -5.99 2.62 -5.46
C ASP A 38 -6.17 2.29 -3.97
N GLN A 39 -6.30 3.32 -3.13
CA GLN A 39 -6.60 3.19 -1.70
C GLN A 39 -8.03 2.70 -1.42
N GLN A 40 -8.98 3.00 -2.30
CA GLN A 40 -10.34 2.46 -2.22
C GLN A 40 -10.42 1.00 -2.68
N ASN A 41 -9.40 0.50 -3.39
CA ASN A 41 -9.37 -0.89 -3.84
C ASN A 41 -8.87 -1.80 -2.69
N PRO A 42 -9.75 -2.59 -2.05
CA PRO A 42 -9.41 -3.37 -0.86
C PRO A 42 -8.29 -4.39 -1.12
N ILE A 43 -8.16 -4.86 -2.36
CA ILE A 43 -7.13 -5.83 -2.77
C ILE A 43 -5.73 -5.22 -2.64
N LYS A 44 -5.53 -3.97 -3.07
CA LYS A 44 -4.22 -3.33 -3.04
C LYS A 44 -3.83 -2.85 -1.64
N VAL A 45 -4.78 -2.33 -0.88
CA VAL A 45 -4.56 -1.97 0.54
C VAL A 45 -4.15 -3.20 1.35
N GLN A 46 -4.79 -4.34 1.10
CA GLN A 46 -4.44 -5.61 1.73
C GLN A 46 -3.01 -6.03 1.34
N GLN A 47 -2.64 -5.94 0.05
CA GLN A 47 -1.28 -6.25 -0.41
C GLN A 47 -0.18 -5.40 0.24
N PHE A 48 -0.41 -4.11 0.46
CA PHE A 48 0.56 -3.26 1.18
C PHE A 48 0.72 -3.70 2.63
N SER A 49 -0.39 -3.95 3.33
CA SER A 49 -0.39 -4.45 4.72
C SER A 49 0.27 -5.83 4.84
N ASP A 50 0.02 -6.71 3.87
CA ASP A 50 0.61 -8.04 3.82
C ASP A 50 2.13 -7.98 3.58
N GLN A 51 2.62 -7.07 2.74
CA GLN A 51 4.07 -6.89 2.55
C GLN A 51 4.78 -6.43 3.82
N GLU A 52 4.17 -5.55 4.61
CA GLU A 52 4.72 -5.13 5.90
C GLU A 52 4.76 -6.29 6.90
N ARG A 53 3.66 -7.06 6.98
CA ARG A 53 3.59 -8.27 7.81
C ARG A 53 4.61 -9.32 7.42
N ILE A 54 4.79 -9.59 6.12
CA ILE A 54 5.78 -10.56 5.63
C ILE A 54 7.19 -10.15 6.06
N LYS A 55 7.56 -8.88 5.88
CA LYS A 55 8.88 -8.38 6.31
C LYS A 55 9.09 -8.50 7.82
N GLN A 56 8.06 -8.28 8.62
CA GLN A 56 8.15 -8.44 10.07
C GLN A 56 8.35 -9.92 10.44
N LEU A 57 7.55 -10.82 9.85
CA LEU A 57 7.65 -12.26 10.07
C LEU A 57 9.02 -12.81 9.64
N GLU A 58 9.57 -12.36 8.51
CA GLU A 58 10.91 -12.78 8.07
C GLU A 58 12.01 -12.38 9.06
N ARG A 59 11.91 -11.21 9.69
CA ARG A 59 12.86 -10.78 10.74
C ARG A 59 12.75 -11.66 11.98
N GLU A 60 11.54 -11.88 12.46
CA GLU A 60 11.28 -12.70 13.65
C GLU A 60 11.76 -14.15 13.42
N ASN A 61 11.49 -14.71 12.24
CA ASN A 61 11.93 -16.07 11.90
C ASN A 61 13.46 -16.19 11.91
N LYS A 62 14.17 -15.18 11.40
CA LYS A 62 15.63 -15.14 11.41
C LYS A 62 16.20 -15.05 12.83
N GLU A 63 15.56 -14.30 13.72
CA GLU A 63 15.96 -14.23 15.12
C GLU A 63 15.70 -15.56 15.85
N LEU A 64 14.54 -16.17 15.63
CA LEU A 64 14.21 -17.49 16.17
C LEU A 64 15.18 -18.57 15.68
N GLN A 65 15.57 -18.54 14.40
CA GLN A 65 16.58 -19.46 13.87
C GLN A 65 17.92 -19.31 14.59
N ARG A 66 18.39 -18.07 14.78
CA ARG A 66 19.63 -17.81 15.53
C ARG A 66 19.55 -18.32 16.96
N ALA A 67 18.43 -18.09 17.64
CA ALA A 67 18.22 -18.58 19.00
C ALA A 67 18.26 -20.11 19.05
N ASN A 68 17.58 -20.78 18.12
CA ASN A 68 17.60 -22.23 17.99
C ASN A 68 19.00 -22.77 17.70
N GLU A 69 19.80 -22.09 16.88
CA GLU A 69 21.20 -22.47 16.64
C GLU A 69 22.05 -22.37 17.91
N ILE A 70 21.85 -21.33 18.74
CA ILE A 70 22.56 -21.19 20.03
C ILE A 70 22.14 -22.32 20.97
N LEU A 71 20.85 -22.58 21.10
CA LEU A 71 20.32 -23.65 21.96
C LEU A 71 20.83 -25.01 21.52
N ARG A 72 20.87 -25.27 20.21
CA ARG A 72 21.42 -26.52 19.67
C ARG A 72 22.91 -26.66 19.97
N LYS A 73 23.71 -25.62 19.75
CA LYS A 73 25.14 -25.62 20.11
C LYS A 73 25.37 -25.82 21.60
N ALA A 74 24.51 -25.24 22.45
CA ALA A 74 24.57 -25.46 23.89
C ALA A 74 24.20 -26.92 24.24
N ALA A 75 23.15 -27.48 23.63
CA ALA A 75 22.79 -28.88 23.81
C ALA A 75 23.92 -29.82 23.38
N ASP A 76 24.55 -29.56 22.22
CA ASP A 76 25.72 -30.33 21.75
C ASP A 76 26.94 -30.17 22.65
N PHE A 77 27.07 -29.07 23.40
CA PHE A 77 28.16 -28.83 24.35
C PHE A 77 27.94 -29.53 25.69
N PHE A 78 26.69 -29.70 26.13
CA PHE A 78 26.33 -30.32 27.41
C PHE A 78 25.90 -31.80 27.29
N ALA A 79 25.79 -32.34 26.07
CA ALA A 79 25.53 -33.75 25.78
C ALA A 79 26.84 -34.57 25.74
#